data_AF-A0A924FKY8-F1
#
_entry.id   AF-A0A924FKY8-F1
#
_cell.length_a   1.000
_cell.length_b   1.000
_cell.length_c   1.000
_cell.angle_alpha   90.00
_cell.angle_beta   90.00
_cell.angle_gamma   90.00
#
_symmetry.space_group_name_H-M   'P 1'
#
loop_
_entity.id
_entity.type
_entity.pdbx_description
1 polymer ?
#
loop_
_entity_poly.entity_id
_entity_poly.type
_entity_poly.pdbx_seq_one_letter_code
_entity_poly.pdbx_strand_id
1 'polypeptide(L)'
;MKKIFLVSFLAVAMTTHAQVYRERIGFTLESIAEIDIGWMKVYDHPSPPTGKTLGNRVYSAKQIGYSQQFVEWMQQSYVPKGCLGRAGYYQNVIPKFSGTNSRLGNAINEHLAALPHMYGAFSRMYMFLKKDETGKFVPQNNFAAYWRIEVNQLEHISKPVSFISSADEYYFVVPDFSSNSKGYSSDDRTASNLMEFNKFFKSYKHFYIPPKIVEDDPQYVVIMSKDNELPFEKITIGEFLTQAEKQLPIWQKIDPISAENFSLAQRNLARLKEKYKVKWNDVAEIKLSSNQIMLQDFVNAKEGTTDIFDNRDIYGKEGTTPTFPILKVKKTALALCKTDQPQWLVIRWTMGMPNASFNKHLHESILNNFNFDYVYNYFFGKNKVAEVYKPLRSPTGK
;
A
#
# COMPACT_ATOMS: atom_id res chain seq x y z
N MET A 1 19.12 46.74 -44.63
CA MET A 1 17.82 46.07 -44.39
C MET A 1 17.87 44.62 -44.88
N LYS A 2 18.45 43.67 -44.11
CA LYS A 2 18.36 42.22 -44.37
C LYS A 2 18.71 41.43 -43.10
N LYS A 3 17.78 41.37 -42.16
CA LYS A 3 17.69 40.37 -41.08
C LYS A 3 16.19 40.25 -40.76
N ILE A 4 15.74 39.08 -40.33
CA ILE A 4 14.33 38.63 -40.16
C ILE A 4 13.89 37.75 -41.33
N PHE A 5 14.24 36.46 -41.27
CA PHE A 5 13.47 35.32 -41.80
C PHE A 5 14.24 34.03 -41.48
N LEU A 6 14.38 33.69 -40.19
CA LEU A 6 14.91 32.36 -39.82
C LEU A 6 14.58 31.92 -38.37
N VAL A 7 13.39 32.24 -37.85
CA VAL A 7 12.99 31.76 -36.50
C VAL A 7 11.62 31.08 -36.48
N SER A 8 10.77 31.26 -37.50
CA SER A 8 9.40 30.70 -37.47
C SER A 8 9.25 29.26 -37.96
N PHE A 9 10.32 28.61 -38.45
CA PHE A 9 10.23 27.24 -38.99
C PHE A 9 10.76 26.14 -38.07
N LEU A 10 11.35 26.49 -36.91
CA LEU A 10 11.85 25.50 -35.94
C LEU A 10 10.88 25.24 -34.77
N ALA A 11 9.77 25.99 -34.67
CA ALA A 11 8.79 25.85 -33.59
C ALA A 11 7.64 24.87 -33.90
N VAL A 12 7.60 24.26 -35.10
CA VAL A 12 6.52 23.34 -35.53
C VAL A 12 6.94 21.86 -35.50
N ALA A 13 8.23 21.55 -35.31
CA ALA A 13 8.72 20.16 -35.32
C ALA A 13 8.91 19.53 -33.93
N MET A 14 8.57 20.26 -32.84
CA MET A 14 8.58 19.73 -31.48
C MET A 14 7.20 19.81 -30.82
N THR A 15 6.13 19.50 -31.56
CA THR A 15 5.04 18.80 -30.89
C THR A 15 5.62 17.44 -30.51
N THR A 16 5.98 17.28 -29.25
CA THR A 16 6.15 15.97 -28.62
C THR A 16 4.94 15.14 -29.02
N HIS A 17 5.10 14.31 -30.05
CA HIS A 17 4.13 13.29 -30.34
C HIS A 17 4.21 12.40 -29.10
N ALA A 18 3.24 12.55 -28.20
CA ALA A 18 2.76 11.41 -27.46
C ALA A 18 2.65 10.31 -28.50
N GLN A 19 3.62 9.37 -28.51
CA GLN A 19 3.64 8.28 -29.49
C GLN A 19 2.24 7.72 -29.49
N VAL A 20 1.52 7.97 -30.59
CA VAL A 20 0.13 7.59 -30.69
C VAL A 20 0.18 6.08 -30.60
N TYR A 21 -0.26 5.56 -29.44
CA TYR A 21 -0.11 4.17 -29.04
C TYR A 21 -0.70 3.18 -30.08
N ARG A 22 -1.45 3.68 -31.08
CA ARG A 22 -2.05 2.94 -32.21
C ARG A 22 -1.14 1.88 -32.81
N GLU A 23 0.13 2.16 -33.05
CA GLU A 23 1.01 1.21 -33.76
C GLU A 23 1.30 -0.08 -32.97
N ARG A 24 1.17 -0.07 -31.64
CA ARG A 24 1.44 -1.25 -30.80
C ARG A 24 0.20 -1.93 -30.23
N ILE A 25 -0.90 -1.21 -30.00
CA ILE A 25 -2.12 -1.75 -29.35
C ILE A 25 -3.32 -1.90 -30.32
N GLY A 26 -3.25 -1.34 -31.53
CA GLY A 26 -4.34 -1.44 -32.53
C GLY A 26 -5.58 -0.60 -32.23
N PHE A 27 -5.61 0.14 -31.12
CA PHE A 27 -6.67 1.08 -30.74
C PHE A 27 -6.10 2.21 -29.86
N THR A 28 -6.89 3.23 -29.50
CA THR A 28 -6.50 4.21 -28.45
C THR A 28 -7.31 3.97 -27.18
N LEU A 29 -6.82 4.41 -26.03
CA LEU A 29 -7.55 4.22 -24.75
C LEU A 29 -8.93 4.88 -24.82
N GLU A 30 -9.03 6.02 -25.49
CA GLU A 30 -10.29 6.74 -25.71
C GLU A 30 -11.27 5.93 -26.56
N SER A 31 -10.77 5.21 -27.58
CA SER A 31 -11.63 4.42 -28.49
C SER A 31 -12.28 3.20 -27.83
N ILE A 32 -11.75 2.75 -26.69
CA ILE A 32 -12.34 1.64 -25.93
C ILE A 32 -12.97 2.09 -24.62
N ALA A 33 -12.84 3.37 -24.24
CA ALA A 33 -13.22 3.90 -22.93
C ALA A 33 -14.66 3.57 -22.52
N GLU A 34 -15.58 3.56 -23.48
CA GLU A 34 -17.01 3.34 -23.24
C GLU A 34 -17.46 1.89 -23.46
N ILE A 35 -16.55 0.97 -23.78
CA ILE A 35 -16.89 -0.44 -24.06
C ILE A 35 -16.95 -1.22 -22.75
N ASP A 36 -18.07 -1.89 -22.48
CA ASP A 36 -18.20 -2.89 -21.43
C ASP A 36 -17.46 -4.18 -21.83
N ILE A 37 -16.16 -4.23 -21.55
CA ILE A 37 -15.29 -5.37 -21.88
C ILE A 37 -15.53 -6.52 -20.90
N GLY A 38 -15.76 -6.20 -19.62
CA GLY A 38 -16.11 -7.16 -18.59
C GLY A 38 -14.93 -7.93 -17.99
N TRP A 39 -15.26 -9.05 -17.35
CA TRP A 39 -14.32 -9.89 -16.62
C TRP A 39 -13.79 -11.04 -17.49
N MET A 40 -12.51 -11.36 -17.37
CA MET A 40 -11.91 -12.55 -17.99
C MET A 40 -12.58 -13.85 -17.52
N LYS A 41 -13.04 -13.86 -16.25
CA LYS A 41 -13.78 -14.94 -15.61
C LYS A 41 -14.68 -14.34 -14.55
N VAL A 42 -15.94 -14.74 -14.52
CA VAL A 42 -16.88 -14.51 -13.41
C VAL A 42 -16.83 -15.73 -12.50
N TYR A 43 -16.77 -15.51 -11.18
CA TYR A 43 -16.68 -16.58 -10.18
C TYR A 43 -18.00 -16.75 -9.43
N ASP A 44 -18.37 -18.01 -9.18
CA ASP A 44 -19.57 -18.44 -8.47
C ASP A 44 -19.28 -19.55 -7.43
N HIS A 45 -17.98 -19.87 -7.21
CA HIS A 45 -17.42 -20.83 -6.24
C HIS A 45 -18.41 -21.91 -5.71
N PRO A 46 -18.88 -22.83 -6.55
CA PRO A 46 -19.95 -23.77 -6.18
C PRO A 46 -19.51 -24.83 -5.17
N SER A 47 -18.21 -25.10 -5.10
CA SER A 47 -17.64 -26.07 -4.16
C SER A 47 -17.28 -25.39 -2.83
N PRO A 48 -17.54 -26.03 -1.68
CA PRO A 48 -17.10 -25.52 -0.39
C PRO A 48 -15.59 -25.24 -0.36
N PRO A 49 -15.16 -24.14 0.27
CA PRO A 49 -13.74 -23.81 0.37
C PRO A 49 -13.00 -24.86 1.20
N THR A 50 -11.77 -25.18 0.79
CA THR A 50 -10.88 -26.04 1.55
C THR A 50 -9.78 -25.22 2.21
N GLY A 51 -9.33 -25.65 3.39
CA GLY A 51 -8.19 -25.03 4.06
C GLY A 51 -6.90 -25.16 3.25
N LYS A 52 -5.93 -24.29 3.53
CA LYS A 52 -4.67 -24.23 2.79
C LYS A 52 -3.49 -23.96 3.71
N THR A 53 -2.42 -24.72 3.54
CA THR A 53 -1.15 -24.44 4.21
C THR A 53 -0.18 -23.79 3.23
N LEU A 54 0.43 -22.69 3.66
CA LEU A 54 1.51 -22.00 2.97
C LEU A 54 2.69 -21.91 3.94
N GLY A 55 3.65 -22.81 3.77
CA GLY A 55 4.83 -22.96 4.65
C GLY A 55 4.41 -23.09 6.11
N ASN A 56 4.76 -22.12 6.97
CA ASN A 56 4.40 -22.15 8.39
C ASN A 56 3.03 -21.52 8.71
N ARG A 57 2.27 -21.07 7.69
CA ARG A 57 0.95 -20.46 7.87
C ARG A 57 -0.14 -21.41 7.43
N VAL A 58 -1.08 -21.69 8.34
CA VAL A 58 -2.28 -22.49 8.07
C VAL A 58 -3.47 -21.56 7.96
N TYR A 59 -4.21 -21.68 6.87
CA TYR A 59 -5.44 -20.97 6.62
C TYR A 59 -6.62 -21.93 6.64
N SER A 60 -7.66 -21.59 7.39
CA SER A 60 -8.87 -22.42 7.49
C SER A 60 -9.70 -22.35 6.21
N ALA A 61 -10.61 -23.32 6.04
CA ALA A 61 -11.63 -23.27 4.99
C ALA A 61 -12.43 -21.95 5.04
N LYS A 62 -12.73 -21.43 6.22
CA LYS A 62 -13.51 -20.20 6.40
C LYS A 62 -12.75 -18.95 5.93
N GLN A 63 -11.45 -18.86 6.21
CA GLN A 63 -10.61 -17.77 5.69
C GLN A 63 -10.52 -17.80 4.16
N ILE A 64 -10.40 -18.99 3.57
CA ILE A 64 -10.43 -19.15 2.10
C ILE A 64 -11.80 -18.77 1.54
N GLY A 65 -12.88 -19.15 2.22
CA GLY A 65 -14.25 -18.77 1.86
C GLY A 65 -14.47 -17.25 1.83
N TYR A 66 -13.93 -16.51 2.81
CA TYR A 66 -13.98 -15.05 2.78
C TYR A 66 -13.24 -14.46 1.57
N SER A 67 -12.05 -14.97 1.27
CA SER A 67 -11.29 -14.59 0.07
C SER A 67 -12.08 -14.79 -1.23
N GLN A 68 -12.81 -15.89 -1.35
CA GLN A 68 -13.69 -16.18 -2.49
C GLN A 68 -14.88 -15.21 -2.53
N GLN A 69 -15.54 -15.01 -1.39
CA GLN A 69 -16.66 -14.09 -1.25
C GLN A 69 -16.29 -12.65 -1.61
N PHE A 70 -15.07 -12.20 -1.30
CA PHE A 70 -14.59 -10.88 -1.71
C PHE A 70 -14.47 -10.74 -3.23
N VAL A 71 -14.08 -11.80 -3.95
CA VAL A 71 -14.07 -11.80 -5.42
C VAL A 71 -15.49 -11.58 -5.95
N GLU A 72 -16.46 -12.30 -5.41
CA GLU A 72 -17.86 -12.17 -5.82
C GLU A 72 -18.39 -10.75 -5.56
N TRP A 73 -18.13 -10.18 -4.38
CA TRP A 73 -18.54 -8.80 -4.07
C TRP A 73 -17.92 -7.77 -5.01
N MET A 74 -16.65 -7.96 -5.40
CA MET A 74 -16.01 -7.11 -6.39
C MET A 74 -16.72 -7.18 -7.75
N GLN A 75 -17.05 -8.40 -8.22
CA GLN A 75 -17.68 -8.60 -9.52
C GLN A 75 -19.14 -8.17 -9.56
N GLN A 76 -19.85 -8.25 -8.42
CA GLN A 76 -21.21 -7.74 -8.28
C GLN A 76 -21.25 -6.19 -8.23
N SER A 77 -20.16 -5.54 -7.83
CA SER A 77 -20.11 -4.07 -7.69
C SER A 77 -19.54 -3.35 -8.90
N TYR A 78 -18.93 -4.09 -9.83
CA TYR A 78 -18.21 -3.49 -10.94
C TYR A 78 -18.26 -4.34 -12.21
N VAL A 79 -18.62 -3.70 -13.33
CA VAL A 79 -18.42 -4.21 -14.68
C VAL A 79 -17.25 -3.45 -15.33
N PRO A 80 -16.13 -4.13 -15.66
CA PRO A 80 -14.99 -3.49 -16.31
C PRO A 80 -15.37 -2.81 -17.62
N LYS A 81 -15.20 -1.48 -17.65
CA LYS A 81 -15.51 -0.61 -18.79
C LYS A 81 -14.25 0.13 -19.24
N GLY A 82 -13.92 0.01 -20.53
CA GLY A 82 -12.65 0.48 -21.10
C GLY A 82 -11.39 -0.25 -20.59
N CYS A 83 -11.57 -1.36 -19.88
CA CYS A 83 -10.50 -2.21 -19.38
C CYS A 83 -10.98 -3.66 -19.25
N LEU A 84 -10.05 -4.61 -19.28
CA LEU A 84 -10.34 -6.03 -19.03
C LEU A 84 -10.03 -6.38 -17.58
N GLY A 85 -11.04 -6.88 -16.85
CA GLY A 85 -10.91 -7.23 -15.44
C GLY A 85 -10.45 -8.68 -15.22
N ARG A 86 -9.51 -8.89 -14.30
CA ARG A 86 -9.17 -10.22 -13.78
C ARG A 86 -9.24 -10.22 -12.25
N ALA A 87 -10.22 -10.93 -11.72
CA ALA A 87 -10.32 -11.14 -10.28
C ALA A 87 -9.65 -12.45 -9.86
N GLY A 88 -9.23 -12.49 -8.60
CA GLY A 88 -8.69 -13.66 -7.95
C GLY A 88 -8.50 -13.41 -6.46
N TYR A 89 -8.07 -14.43 -5.73
CA TYR A 89 -7.83 -14.33 -4.30
C TYR A 89 -6.48 -14.91 -3.92
N TYR A 90 -6.00 -14.53 -2.74
CA TYR A 90 -4.67 -14.85 -2.27
C TYR A 90 -4.60 -14.85 -0.75
N GLN A 91 -3.50 -15.40 -0.28
CA GLN A 91 -3.06 -15.36 1.10
C GLN A 91 -1.66 -14.75 1.09
N ASN A 92 -1.14 -14.41 2.27
CA ASN A 92 0.19 -13.85 2.36
C ASN A 92 1.24 -14.68 1.59
N VAL A 93 2.05 -13.96 0.83
CA VAL A 93 3.25 -14.54 0.22
C VAL A 93 4.22 -14.83 1.36
N ILE A 94 4.72 -16.06 1.40
CA ILE A 94 5.82 -16.38 2.31
C ILE A 94 7.07 -15.77 1.71
N PRO A 95 7.82 -14.97 2.47
CA PRO A 95 9.09 -14.44 1.99
C PRO A 95 9.99 -15.62 1.64
N LYS A 96 10.43 -15.67 0.40
CA LYS A 96 11.41 -16.67 -0.04
C LYS A 96 12.74 -15.97 -0.16
N PHE A 97 13.77 -16.59 0.42
CA PHE A 97 15.14 -16.25 0.06
C PHE A 97 15.28 -16.37 -1.46
N SER A 98 15.77 -15.30 -2.09
CA SER A 98 16.07 -15.30 -3.50
C SER A 98 17.57 -15.16 -3.70
N GLY A 99 18.17 -16.10 -4.44
CA GLY A 99 19.57 -16.00 -4.86
C GLY A 99 19.86 -14.82 -5.79
N THR A 100 18.82 -14.20 -6.37
CA THR A 100 18.94 -12.99 -7.20
C THR A 100 18.72 -11.69 -6.42
N ASN A 101 18.29 -11.78 -5.16
CA ASN A 101 18.11 -10.61 -4.31
C ASN A 101 19.40 -10.32 -3.54
N SER A 102 19.67 -9.06 -3.24
CA SER A 102 20.83 -8.70 -2.43
C SER A 102 20.69 -9.26 -1.01
N ARG A 103 21.80 -9.39 -0.29
CA ARG A 103 21.77 -9.81 1.12
C ARG A 103 20.88 -8.89 1.97
N LEU A 104 21.00 -7.58 1.72
CA LEU A 104 20.13 -6.54 2.29
C LEU A 104 18.65 -6.80 1.96
N GLY A 105 18.32 -7.03 0.69
CA GLY A 105 16.95 -7.30 0.26
C GLY A 105 16.38 -8.58 0.88
N ASN A 106 17.20 -9.64 1.00
CA ASN A 106 16.77 -10.88 1.65
C ASN A 106 16.52 -10.67 3.15
N ALA A 107 17.38 -9.93 3.86
CA ALA A 107 17.17 -9.62 5.26
C ALA A 107 15.90 -8.78 5.50
N ILE A 108 15.65 -7.77 4.66
CA ILE A 108 14.41 -6.99 4.72
C ILE A 108 13.18 -7.91 4.51
N ASN A 109 13.27 -8.84 3.56
CA ASN A 109 12.20 -9.78 3.28
C ASN A 109 11.92 -10.73 4.46
N GLU A 110 12.93 -11.10 5.26
CA GLU A 110 12.72 -12.00 6.42
C GLU A 110 11.74 -11.40 7.44
N HIS A 111 11.66 -10.07 7.56
CA HIS A 111 10.74 -9.41 8.49
C HIS A 111 9.27 -9.60 8.14
N LEU A 112 8.97 -9.90 6.87
CA LEU A 112 7.61 -10.19 6.42
C LEU A 112 7.06 -11.50 7.05
N ALA A 113 7.92 -12.33 7.66
CA ALA A 113 7.51 -13.48 8.46
C ALA A 113 6.68 -13.08 9.70
N ALA A 114 6.97 -11.91 10.29
CA ALA A 114 6.26 -11.34 11.43
C ALA A 114 4.92 -10.68 11.06
N LEU A 115 4.60 -10.54 9.77
CA LEU A 115 3.32 -9.99 9.35
C LEU A 115 2.14 -10.85 9.85
N PRO A 116 0.99 -10.24 10.17
CA PRO A 116 -0.23 -10.97 10.51
C PRO A 116 -0.64 -11.97 9.41
N HIS A 117 -1.39 -13.00 9.76
CA HIS A 117 -2.05 -13.86 8.77
C HIS A 117 -3.04 -13.02 7.95
N MET A 118 -2.68 -12.78 6.69
CA MET A 118 -3.45 -11.97 5.76
C MET A 118 -3.95 -12.86 4.63
N TYR A 119 -5.16 -12.55 4.18
CA TYR A 119 -5.82 -13.16 3.04
C TYR A 119 -6.80 -12.16 2.45
N GLY A 120 -7.08 -12.28 1.16
CA GLY A 120 -7.94 -11.31 0.50
C GLY A 120 -8.27 -11.68 -0.93
N ALA A 121 -8.90 -10.73 -1.60
CA ALA A 121 -9.14 -10.74 -3.03
C ALA A 121 -8.44 -9.57 -3.70
N PHE A 122 -8.11 -9.76 -4.96
CA PHE A 122 -7.66 -8.70 -5.85
C PHE A 122 -8.47 -8.72 -7.13
N SER A 123 -8.45 -7.57 -7.77
CA SER A 123 -8.92 -7.35 -9.11
C SER A 123 -7.85 -6.55 -9.85
N ARG A 124 -7.45 -7.05 -11.03
CA ARG A 124 -6.52 -6.37 -11.95
C ARG A 124 -7.30 -5.80 -13.12
N MET A 125 -7.12 -4.52 -13.38
CA MET A 125 -7.73 -3.80 -14.50
C MET A 125 -6.69 -3.52 -15.56
N TYR A 126 -6.67 -4.36 -16.59
CA TYR A 126 -5.77 -4.22 -17.73
C TYR A 126 -6.35 -3.19 -18.70
N MET A 127 -5.59 -2.13 -18.98
CA MET A 127 -5.94 -1.08 -19.95
C MET A 127 -5.21 -1.24 -21.28
N PHE A 128 -4.02 -1.84 -21.26
CA PHE A 128 -3.26 -2.14 -22.48
C PHE A 128 -3.69 -3.51 -22.97
N LEU A 129 -4.64 -3.51 -23.89
CA LEU A 129 -5.23 -4.73 -24.45
C LEU A 129 -4.78 -4.91 -25.91
N LYS A 130 -5.04 -6.10 -26.43
CA LYS A 130 -5.05 -6.41 -27.86
C LYS A 130 -6.21 -7.36 -28.13
N LYS A 131 -6.56 -7.57 -29.39
CA LYS A 131 -7.46 -8.66 -29.77
C LYS A 131 -6.64 -9.91 -30.08
N ASP A 132 -7.07 -11.06 -29.60
CA ASP A 132 -6.54 -12.35 -30.03
C ASP A 132 -7.10 -12.76 -31.41
N GLU A 133 -6.71 -13.93 -31.90
CA GLU A 133 -7.14 -14.48 -33.20
C GLU A 133 -8.66 -14.65 -33.31
N THR A 134 -9.38 -14.71 -32.18
CA THR A 134 -10.85 -14.81 -32.13
C THR A 134 -11.54 -13.45 -32.02
N GLY A 135 -10.76 -12.36 -31.98
CA GLY A 135 -11.27 -11.00 -31.80
C GLY A 135 -11.57 -10.62 -30.34
N LYS A 136 -11.24 -11.48 -29.37
CA LYS A 136 -11.47 -11.23 -27.94
C LYS A 136 -10.37 -10.35 -27.35
N PHE A 137 -10.75 -9.43 -26.46
CA PHE A 137 -9.78 -8.64 -25.72
C PHE A 137 -8.94 -9.50 -24.77
N VAL A 138 -7.62 -9.35 -24.85
CA VAL A 138 -6.63 -9.96 -23.95
C VAL A 138 -5.59 -8.93 -23.52
N PRO A 139 -4.95 -9.08 -22.35
CA PRO A 139 -3.89 -8.17 -21.94
C PRO A 139 -2.72 -8.22 -22.91
N GLN A 140 -2.23 -7.06 -23.33
CA GLN A 140 -1.01 -6.94 -24.13
C GLN A 140 0.24 -6.98 -23.24
N ASN A 141 0.14 -6.45 -22.03
CA ASN A 141 1.19 -6.48 -21.02
C ASN A 141 0.59 -6.75 -19.62
N ASN A 142 1.44 -6.77 -18.60
CA ASN A 142 1.03 -7.03 -17.22
C ASN A 142 0.69 -5.76 -16.43
N PHE A 143 0.71 -4.58 -17.05
CA PHE A 143 0.38 -3.33 -16.36
C PHE A 143 -1.13 -3.26 -16.12
N ALA A 144 -1.50 -3.02 -14.86
CA ALA A 144 -2.89 -3.00 -14.44
C ALA A 144 -3.06 -2.07 -13.24
N ALA A 145 -4.23 -1.43 -13.13
CA ALA A 145 -4.68 -0.86 -11.87
C ALA A 145 -5.23 -1.99 -10.98
N TYR A 146 -5.18 -1.81 -9.67
CA TYR A 146 -5.58 -2.81 -8.69
C TYR A 146 -6.76 -2.33 -7.86
N TRP A 147 -7.68 -3.23 -7.54
CA TRP A 147 -8.64 -3.08 -6.45
C TRP A 147 -8.56 -4.32 -5.55
N ARG A 148 -8.46 -4.12 -4.23
CA ARG A 148 -8.21 -5.18 -3.25
C ARG A 148 -9.11 -5.03 -2.04
N ILE A 149 -9.51 -6.17 -1.49
CA ILE A 149 -10.21 -6.32 -0.20
C ILE A 149 -9.40 -7.35 0.58
N GLU A 150 -8.81 -6.94 1.69
CA GLU A 150 -7.76 -7.69 2.35
C GLU A 150 -7.96 -7.72 3.86
N VAL A 151 -7.97 -8.91 4.44
CA VAL A 151 -8.03 -9.12 5.88
C VAL A 151 -6.63 -9.01 6.46
N ASN A 152 -6.52 -8.27 7.56
CA ASN A 152 -5.30 -8.06 8.33
C ASN A 152 -4.13 -7.51 7.49
N GLN A 153 -4.41 -6.78 6.41
CA GLN A 153 -3.37 -6.23 5.53
C GLN A 153 -2.60 -5.09 6.22
N LEU A 154 -1.29 -5.09 6.04
CA LEU A 154 -0.36 -4.12 6.60
C LEU A 154 0.74 -3.69 5.62
N GLU A 155 1.38 -4.64 4.95
CA GLU A 155 2.46 -4.43 3.95
C GLU A 155 2.12 -3.36 2.92
N HIS A 156 0.91 -3.37 2.35
CA HIS A 156 0.54 -2.47 1.26
C HIS A 156 -0.10 -1.15 1.73
N ILE A 157 -0.12 -0.87 3.03
CA ILE A 157 -0.61 0.41 3.59
C ILE A 157 0.39 1.05 4.55
N SER A 158 1.60 0.51 4.63
CA SER A 158 2.62 0.96 5.56
C SER A 158 4.02 0.90 4.94
N LYS A 159 4.95 1.66 5.50
CA LYS A 159 6.38 1.47 5.25
C LYS A 159 7.00 0.69 6.41
N PRO A 160 7.77 -0.38 6.16
CA PRO A 160 8.51 -1.06 7.21
C PRO A 160 9.61 -0.16 7.77
N VAL A 161 9.82 -0.24 9.09
CA VAL A 161 11.03 0.26 9.75
C VAL A 161 11.97 -0.94 9.89
N SER A 162 12.56 -1.34 8.76
CA SER A 162 13.29 -2.61 8.66
C SER A 162 14.42 -2.73 9.65
N PHE A 163 15.13 -1.64 9.95
CA PHE A 163 16.30 -1.68 10.84
C PHE A 163 16.00 -2.32 12.20
N ILE A 164 14.84 -2.03 12.77
CA ILE A 164 14.42 -2.54 14.08
C ILE A 164 13.49 -3.75 13.98
N SER A 165 13.09 -4.14 12.76
CA SER A 165 12.24 -5.30 12.52
C SER A 165 13.03 -6.61 12.54
N SER A 166 12.31 -7.71 12.66
CA SER A 166 12.85 -9.07 12.69
C SER A 166 11.80 -10.06 12.20
N ALA A 167 12.16 -11.35 12.12
CA ALA A 167 11.21 -12.42 11.81
C ALA A 167 10.09 -12.58 12.86
N ASP A 168 10.26 -12.03 14.07
CA ASP A 168 9.30 -12.12 15.18
C ASP A 168 8.52 -10.83 15.45
N GLU A 169 9.10 -9.67 15.12
CA GLU A 169 8.53 -8.36 15.38
C GLU A 169 8.63 -7.46 14.15
N TYR A 170 7.47 -6.98 13.68
CA TYR A 170 7.37 -6.09 12.52
C TYR A 170 7.01 -4.67 12.97
N TYR A 171 7.89 -3.72 12.70
CA TYR A 171 7.69 -2.31 12.99
C TYR A 171 7.46 -1.54 11.70
N PHE A 172 6.54 -0.57 11.74
CA PHE A 172 6.10 0.12 10.53
C PHE A 172 5.59 1.53 10.83
N VAL A 173 5.43 2.32 9.78
CA VAL A 173 4.75 3.60 9.81
C VAL A 173 3.60 3.59 8.80
N VAL A 174 2.45 4.12 9.18
CA VAL A 174 1.31 4.31 8.27
C VAL A 174 1.37 5.75 7.75
N PRO A 175 1.56 5.97 6.43
CA PRO A 175 1.68 7.30 5.84
C PRO A 175 0.30 7.96 5.66
N ASP A 176 -0.43 8.11 6.77
CA ASP A 176 -1.73 8.78 6.82
C ASP A 176 -1.52 10.28 7.02
N PHE A 177 -1.60 11.03 5.93
CA PHE A 177 -1.43 12.49 5.94
C PHE A 177 -2.76 13.24 6.15
N SER A 178 -3.88 12.55 6.39
CA SER A 178 -5.21 13.19 6.50
C SER A 178 -5.26 14.24 7.62
N SER A 179 -4.53 14.02 8.72
CA SER A 179 -4.39 14.97 9.82
C SER A 179 -3.19 15.92 9.68
N ASN A 180 -2.45 15.86 8.57
CA ASN A 180 -1.22 16.64 8.35
C ASN A 180 -1.21 17.34 7.00
N SER A 181 -1.67 18.60 7.00
CA SER A 181 -1.75 19.43 5.80
C SER A 181 -0.40 19.71 5.12
N LYS A 182 0.73 19.53 5.83
CA LYS A 182 2.09 19.66 5.26
C LYS A 182 2.58 18.41 4.55
N GLY A 183 1.84 17.31 4.66
CA GLY A 183 2.22 16.02 4.12
C GLY A 183 1.96 15.82 2.64
N TYR A 184 0.94 16.49 2.11
CA TYR A 184 0.59 16.43 0.70
C TYR A 184 1.19 17.60 -0.08
N SER A 185 1.75 17.28 -1.25
CA SER A 185 1.97 18.29 -2.30
C SER A 185 0.63 18.89 -2.75
N SER A 186 0.66 19.98 -3.53
CA SER A 186 -0.57 20.57 -4.09
C SER A 186 -1.34 19.57 -4.96
N ASP A 187 -0.62 18.78 -5.75
CA ASP A 187 -1.20 17.79 -6.65
C ASP A 187 -1.78 16.62 -5.85
N ASP A 188 -1.05 16.14 -4.84
CA ASP A 188 -1.55 15.08 -3.95
C ASP A 188 -2.76 15.52 -3.15
N ARG A 189 -2.84 16.78 -2.75
CA ARG A 189 -4.01 17.31 -2.05
C ARG A 189 -5.25 17.25 -2.94
N THR A 190 -5.10 17.62 -4.22
CA THR A 190 -6.18 17.53 -5.21
C THR A 190 -6.57 16.07 -5.46
N ALA A 191 -5.58 15.19 -5.65
CA ALA A 191 -5.82 13.77 -5.87
C ALA A 191 -6.48 13.10 -4.65
N SER A 192 -6.06 13.44 -3.42
CA SER A 192 -6.55 12.81 -2.19
C SER A 192 -8.06 12.90 -1.98
N ASN A 193 -8.73 13.85 -2.62
CA ASN A 193 -10.17 14.03 -2.56
C ASN A 193 -10.84 14.00 -3.93
N LEU A 194 -10.26 13.27 -4.89
CA LEU A 194 -10.88 13.00 -6.18
C LEU A 194 -12.30 12.45 -5.98
N MET A 195 -13.25 12.96 -6.76
CA MET A 195 -14.68 12.57 -6.70
C MET A 195 -15.28 12.60 -5.29
N GLU A 196 -14.87 13.57 -4.46
CA GLU A 196 -15.32 13.71 -3.08
C GLU A 196 -15.04 12.47 -2.19
N PHE A 197 -13.94 11.72 -2.43
CA PHE A 197 -13.56 10.52 -1.68
C PHE A 197 -13.85 10.59 -0.16
N ASN A 198 -13.49 11.71 0.49
CA ASN A 198 -13.66 11.87 1.94
C ASN A 198 -15.13 11.88 2.41
N LYS A 199 -16.08 12.19 1.52
CA LYS A 199 -17.52 12.25 1.83
C LYS A 199 -18.12 10.85 2.00
N PHE A 200 -17.61 9.86 1.27
CA PHE A 200 -18.15 8.49 1.26
C PHE A 200 -17.78 7.69 2.51
N PHE A 201 -16.69 8.05 3.20
CA PHE A 201 -16.09 7.21 4.22
C PHE A 201 -15.99 7.87 5.60
N LYS A 202 -16.83 8.87 5.91
CA LYS A 202 -16.80 9.56 7.20
C LYS A 202 -16.86 8.62 8.42
N SER A 203 -17.50 7.46 8.27
CA SER A 203 -17.65 6.45 9.31
C SER A 203 -16.44 5.51 9.46
N TYR A 204 -15.46 5.58 8.55
CA TYR A 204 -14.32 4.66 8.50
C TYR A 204 -13.01 5.43 8.45
N LYS A 205 -11.92 4.82 8.93
CA LYS A 205 -10.59 5.38 8.70
C LYS A 205 -10.29 5.29 7.21
N HIS A 206 -9.98 6.42 6.58
CA HIS A 206 -9.67 6.47 5.16
C HIS A 206 -8.61 7.53 4.88
N PHE A 207 -7.76 7.29 3.90
CA PHE A 207 -6.72 8.21 3.49
C PHE A 207 -6.18 7.87 2.10
N TYR A 208 -5.44 8.82 1.54
CA TYR A 208 -4.74 8.68 0.27
C TYR A 208 -3.24 8.52 0.50
N ILE A 209 -2.62 7.56 -0.17
CA ILE A 209 -1.17 7.36 -0.17
C ILE A 209 -0.63 7.86 -1.52
N PRO A 210 0.26 8.88 -1.53
CA PRO A 210 0.92 9.36 -2.73
C PRO A 210 1.77 8.27 -3.41
N PRO A 211 2.04 8.41 -4.73
CA PRO A 211 2.89 7.46 -5.44
C PRO A 211 4.30 7.43 -4.85
N LYS A 212 4.98 6.29 -4.96
CA LYS A 212 6.35 6.03 -4.48
C LYS A 212 6.54 6.16 -2.96
N ILE A 213 5.45 6.30 -2.19
CA ILE A 213 5.50 6.14 -0.74
C ILE A 213 5.44 4.64 -0.42
N VAL A 214 4.34 3.96 -0.71
CA VAL A 214 4.23 2.50 -0.46
C VAL A 214 4.36 1.68 -1.74
N GLU A 215 3.67 2.09 -2.80
CA GLU A 215 3.73 1.49 -4.14
C GLU A 215 3.98 2.58 -5.20
N ASP A 216 4.30 2.19 -6.43
CA ASP A 216 4.57 3.14 -7.53
C ASP A 216 3.35 4.02 -7.87
N ASP A 217 2.15 3.42 -7.81
CA ASP A 217 0.89 4.11 -8.06
C ASP A 217 0.30 4.71 -6.77
N PRO A 218 -0.44 5.82 -6.86
CA PRO A 218 -1.18 6.33 -5.73
C PRO A 218 -2.30 5.37 -5.32
N GLN A 219 -2.66 5.41 -4.03
CA GLN A 219 -3.65 4.51 -3.46
C GLN A 219 -4.71 5.26 -2.66
N TYR A 220 -5.96 4.83 -2.80
CA TYR A 220 -7.03 5.17 -1.87
C TYR A 220 -7.21 4.00 -0.92
N VAL A 221 -7.28 4.29 0.37
CA VAL A 221 -7.33 3.28 1.43
C VAL A 221 -8.53 3.55 2.30
N VAL A 222 -9.33 2.51 2.54
CA VAL A 222 -10.41 2.47 3.53
C VAL A 222 -10.10 1.30 4.47
N ILE A 223 -10.09 1.58 5.77
CA ILE A 223 -9.79 0.60 6.82
C ILE A 223 -11.01 0.45 7.72
N MET A 224 -11.41 -0.80 7.92
CA MET A 224 -12.50 -1.19 8.81
C MET A 224 -11.95 -2.07 9.92
N SER A 225 -12.37 -1.79 11.15
CA SER A 225 -12.04 -2.60 12.33
C SER A 225 -13.18 -2.52 13.32
N LYS A 226 -13.20 -3.44 14.29
CA LYS A 226 -14.17 -3.36 15.38
C LYS A 226 -14.01 -2.02 16.10
N ASP A 227 -15.13 -1.33 16.29
CA ASP A 227 -15.18 -0.01 16.95
C ASP A 227 -14.29 1.08 16.29
N ASN A 228 -13.86 0.85 15.03
CA ASN A 228 -12.92 1.70 14.29
C ASN A 228 -11.54 1.86 14.96
N GLU A 229 -11.17 0.94 15.86
CA GLU A 229 -9.87 0.93 16.52
C GLU A 229 -8.95 -0.12 15.90
N LEU A 230 -7.84 0.35 15.32
CA LEU A 230 -6.80 -0.54 14.83
C LEU A 230 -6.02 -1.16 16.00
N PRO A 231 -5.67 -2.46 15.94
CA PRO A 231 -4.90 -3.13 16.99
C PRO A 231 -3.40 -2.81 16.89
N PHE A 232 -3.08 -1.56 16.56
CA PHE A 232 -1.71 -1.06 16.45
C PHE A 232 -1.36 -0.33 17.74
N GLU A 233 -0.11 -0.46 18.17
CA GLU A 233 0.42 0.26 19.32
C GLU A 233 1.64 1.08 18.89
N LYS A 234 1.71 2.30 19.41
CA LYS A 234 2.85 3.19 19.23
C LYS A 234 3.99 2.69 20.10
N ILE A 235 5.20 2.63 19.56
CA ILE A 235 6.37 2.29 20.35
C ILE A 235 6.99 3.55 20.94
N THR A 236 7.71 3.40 22.04
CA THR A 236 8.44 4.51 22.64
C THR A 236 9.82 4.69 22.01
N ILE A 237 10.43 5.86 22.21
CA ILE A 237 11.84 6.10 21.82
C ILE A 237 12.76 5.06 22.47
N GLY A 238 12.50 4.71 23.73
CA GLY A 238 13.24 3.69 24.44
C GLY A 238 13.15 2.32 23.79
N GLU A 239 11.93 1.90 23.42
CA GLU A 239 11.73 0.64 22.72
C GLU A 239 12.47 0.60 21.38
N PHE A 240 12.39 1.68 20.59
CA PHE A 240 13.15 1.82 19.34
C PHE A 240 14.65 1.63 19.57
N LEU A 241 15.24 2.35 20.54
CA LEU A 241 16.68 2.34 20.77
C LEU A 241 17.16 0.98 21.31
N THR A 242 16.35 0.31 22.14
CA THR A 242 16.62 -1.06 22.60
C THR A 242 16.61 -2.06 21.42
N GLN A 243 15.65 -1.95 20.51
CA GLN A 243 15.62 -2.81 19.33
C GLN A 243 16.75 -2.49 18.35
N ALA A 244 17.09 -1.21 18.15
CA ALA A 244 18.23 -0.80 17.34
C ALA A 244 19.54 -1.39 17.87
N GLU A 245 19.75 -1.39 19.20
CA GLU A 245 20.92 -2.00 19.84
C GLU A 245 21.01 -3.50 19.59
N LYS A 246 19.88 -4.21 19.69
CA LYS A 246 19.78 -5.64 19.39
C LYS A 246 20.08 -5.94 17.91
N GLN A 247 19.58 -5.11 17.00
CA GLN A 247 19.70 -5.33 15.55
C GLN A 247 21.03 -4.86 14.96
N LEU A 248 21.73 -3.92 15.61
CA LEU A 248 23.00 -3.37 15.13
C LEU A 248 24.04 -4.44 14.70
N PRO A 249 24.37 -5.47 15.52
CA PRO A 249 25.32 -6.51 15.10
C PRO A 249 24.78 -7.44 14.00
N ILE A 250 23.45 -7.56 13.84
CA ILE A 250 22.83 -8.34 12.78
C ILE A 250 22.99 -7.60 11.46
N TRP A 251 22.69 -6.30 11.44
CA TRP A 251 22.88 -5.44 10.28
C TRP A 251 24.33 -5.34 9.84
N GLN A 252 25.29 -5.35 10.77
CA GLN A 252 26.71 -5.36 10.43
C GLN A 252 27.11 -6.63 9.67
N LYS A 253 26.42 -7.74 9.92
CA LYS A 253 26.63 -8.95 9.13
C LYS A 253 26.00 -8.78 7.74
N ILE A 254 24.78 -8.23 7.65
CA ILE A 254 24.01 -8.09 6.41
C ILE A 254 24.64 -7.10 5.42
N ASP A 255 24.96 -5.90 5.89
CA ASP A 255 25.49 -4.78 5.10
C ASP A 255 26.68 -4.16 5.86
N PRO A 256 27.88 -4.79 5.76
CA PRO A 256 29.00 -4.46 6.62
C PRO A 256 29.59 -3.08 6.31
N ILE A 257 29.79 -2.30 7.37
CA ILE A 257 30.63 -1.09 7.36
C ILE A 257 32.02 -1.39 7.96
N SER A 258 32.97 -0.46 7.81
CA SER A 258 34.31 -0.62 8.41
C SER A 258 34.24 -0.79 9.94
N ALA A 259 35.23 -1.46 10.54
CA ALA A 259 35.28 -1.64 12.01
C ALA A 259 35.27 -0.31 12.77
N GLU A 260 35.91 0.72 12.21
CA GLU A 260 35.87 2.09 12.74
C GLU A 260 34.46 2.67 12.71
N ASN A 261 33.76 2.58 11.56
CA ASN A 261 32.40 3.08 11.43
C ASN A 261 31.43 2.28 12.30
N PHE A 262 31.61 0.97 12.44
CA PHE A 262 30.79 0.14 13.33
C PHE A 262 30.97 0.55 14.79
N SER A 263 32.22 0.74 15.23
CA SER A 263 32.54 1.26 16.57
C SER A 263 31.95 2.67 16.79
N LEU A 264 31.95 3.50 15.74
CA LEU A 264 31.33 4.83 15.78
C LEU A 264 29.79 4.73 15.89
N ALA A 265 29.14 3.84 15.14
CA ALA A 265 27.71 3.59 15.23
C ALA A 265 27.30 3.13 16.64
N GLN A 266 28.06 2.23 17.26
CA GLN A 266 27.84 1.78 18.64
C GLN A 266 27.94 2.94 19.64
N ARG A 267 28.99 3.78 19.54
CA ARG A 267 29.16 4.96 20.40
C ARG A 267 28.02 5.97 20.21
N ASN A 268 27.65 6.24 18.96
CA ASN A 268 26.57 7.17 18.65
C ASN A 268 25.21 6.65 19.13
N LEU A 269 24.94 5.34 19.05
CA LEU A 269 23.74 4.75 19.63
C LEU A 269 23.70 4.92 21.16
N ALA A 270 24.80 4.65 21.85
CA ALA A 270 24.89 4.89 23.29
C ALA A 270 24.64 6.36 23.67
N ARG A 271 25.20 7.29 22.88
CA ARG A 271 24.97 8.73 23.01
C ARG A 271 23.49 9.09 22.78
N LEU A 272 22.83 8.52 21.76
CA LEU A 272 21.40 8.73 21.52
C LEU A 272 20.56 8.22 22.70
N LYS A 273 20.90 7.06 23.28
CA LYS A 273 20.25 6.53 24.49
C LYS A 273 20.33 7.52 25.65
N GLU A 274 21.48 8.13 25.89
CA GLU A 274 21.61 9.15 26.94
C GLU A 274 20.87 10.45 26.58
N LYS A 275 21.00 10.94 25.33
CA LYS A 275 20.29 12.14 24.84
C LYS A 275 18.78 12.04 25.04
N TYR A 276 18.20 10.88 24.75
CA TYR A 276 16.75 10.65 24.81
C TYR A 276 16.27 10.01 26.12
N LYS A 277 17.12 9.87 27.14
CA LYS A 277 16.78 9.24 28.42
C LYS A 277 15.60 9.88 29.14
N VAL A 278 15.47 11.21 29.09
CA VAL A 278 14.32 11.93 29.68
C VAL A 278 13.04 11.83 28.84
N LYS A 279 13.17 11.44 27.56
CA LYS A 279 12.09 11.22 26.60
C LYS A 279 11.89 9.72 26.30
N TRP A 280 12.41 8.85 27.16
CA TRP A 280 12.47 7.41 26.89
C TRP A 280 11.09 6.79 26.67
N ASN A 281 10.07 7.34 27.33
CA ASN A 281 8.68 6.91 27.23
C ASN A 281 7.86 7.73 26.23
N ASP A 282 8.44 8.74 25.58
CA ASP A 282 7.77 9.48 24.50
C ASP A 282 7.60 8.57 23.29
N VAL A 283 6.58 8.84 22.48
CA VAL A 283 6.34 8.12 21.23
C VAL A 283 7.52 8.32 20.28
N ALA A 284 8.03 7.22 19.72
CA ALA A 284 9.01 7.28 18.64
C ALA A 284 8.33 7.71 17.34
N GLU A 285 8.71 8.87 16.79
CA GLU A 285 8.23 9.34 15.51
C GLU A 285 9.39 9.57 14.53
N ILE A 286 9.19 9.20 13.27
CA ILE A 286 10.20 9.34 12.21
C ILE A 286 9.63 10.03 10.97
N LYS A 287 10.50 10.66 10.20
CA LYS A 287 10.17 11.17 8.86
C LYS A 287 9.98 10.00 7.89
N LEU A 288 9.09 10.17 6.92
CA LEU A 288 9.07 9.28 5.75
C LEU A 288 10.19 9.66 4.80
N SER A 289 11.29 8.92 4.82
CA SER A 289 12.34 9.02 3.80
C SER A 289 12.09 8.03 2.65
N SER A 290 12.67 8.33 1.49
CA SER A 290 12.78 7.36 0.38
C SER A 290 13.65 6.17 0.77
N ASN A 291 14.64 6.41 1.63
CA ASN A 291 15.57 5.40 2.13
C ASN A 291 15.08 4.86 3.49
N GLN A 292 15.31 3.59 3.76
CA GLN A 292 15.06 3.03 5.09
C GLN A 292 16.14 3.48 6.08
N ILE A 293 15.87 3.34 7.38
CA ILE A 293 16.90 3.47 8.40
C ILE A 293 17.92 2.35 8.20
N MET A 294 19.20 2.69 8.20
CA MET A 294 20.34 1.81 7.97
C MET A 294 21.41 2.03 9.02
N LEU A 295 22.41 1.15 9.06
CA LEU A 295 23.60 1.30 9.92
C LEU A 295 24.27 2.68 9.78
N GLN A 296 24.32 3.20 8.56
CA GLN A 296 24.95 4.48 8.26
C GLN A 296 24.26 5.67 8.98
N ASP A 297 22.97 5.57 9.29
CA ASP A 297 22.27 6.63 10.04
C ASP A 297 22.82 6.75 11.47
N PHE A 298 23.22 5.64 12.09
CA PHE A 298 23.89 5.64 13.39
C PHE A 298 25.34 6.12 13.28
N VAL A 299 26.05 5.83 12.19
CA VAL A 299 27.39 6.39 11.93
C VAL A 299 27.32 7.93 11.81
N ASN A 300 26.28 8.44 11.15
CA ASN A 300 26.10 9.85 10.86
C ASN A 300 25.43 10.64 12.00
N ALA A 301 24.83 9.98 12.98
CA ALA A 301 24.24 10.59 14.16
C ALA A 301 25.33 11.09 15.14
N LYS A 302 26.11 12.09 14.72
CA LYS A 302 27.15 12.75 15.52
C LYS A 302 26.54 13.80 16.45
N GLU A 303 27.35 14.30 17.37
CA GLU A 303 26.95 15.45 18.19
C GLU A 303 26.76 16.70 17.32
N GLY A 304 25.73 17.49 17.61
CA GLY A 304 25.38 18.70 16.85
C GLY A 304 24.72 18.45 15.49
N THR A 305 24.60 17.21 15.02
CA THR A 305 23.90 16.88 13.77
C THR A 305 22.46 16.41 14.02
N THR A 306 21.64 16.40 12.96
CA THR A 306 20.32 15.78 12.98
C THR A 306 20.44 14.28 13.15
N ASP A 307 19.53 13.69 13.92
CA ASP A 307 19.39 12.23 14.07
C ASP A 307 18.01 11.75 13.61
N ILE A 308 17.74 10.46 13.83
CA ILE A 308 16.55 9.74 13.34
C ILE A 308 15.24 10.36 13.85
N PHE A 309 15.24 10.94 15.05
CA PHE A 309 14.06 11.57 15.66
C PHE A 309 14.01 13.08 15.45
N ASP A 310 15.00 13.66 14.77
CA ASP A 310 15.10 15.10 14.58
C ASP A 310 14.19 15.56 13.43
N ASN A 311 13.26 16.47 13.74
CA ASN A 311 12.35 17.07 12.76
C ASN A 311 12.82 18.42 12.18
N ARG A 312 14.10 18.74 12.30
CA ARG A 312 14.71 19.91 11.64
C ARG A 312 15.04 19.60 10.18
N ASP A 313 14.95 20.60 9.32
CA ASP A 313 15.51 20.53 7.96
C ASP A 313 17.02 20.82 7.96
N ILE A 314 17.63 20.80 6.77
CA ILE A 314 19.06 21.09 6.57
C ILE A 314 19.46 22.53 6.96
N TYR A 315 18.49 23.42 7.17
CA TYR A 315 18.68 24.80 7.62
C TYR A 315 18.33 24.99 9.11
N GLY A 316 18.01 23.90 9.81
CA GLY A 316 17.68 23.91 11.24
C GLY A 316 16.24 24.30 11.56
N LYS A 317 15.35 24.43 10.56
CA LYS A 317 13.94 24.78 10.78
C LYS A 317 13.12 23.56 11.18
N GLU A 318 12.49 23.64 12.35
CA GLU A 318 11.62 22.57 12.87
C GLU A 318 10.28 22.47 12.13
N GLY A 319 9.76 21.25 12.03
CA GLY A 319 8.36 21.00 11.66
C GLY A 319 8.04 21.27 10.18
N THR A 320 9.05 21.21 9.32
CA THR A 320 8.91 21.34 7.86
C THR A 320 8.48 20.03 7.20
N THR A 321 8.79 18.88 7.82
CA THR A 321 8.43 17.54 7.33
C THR A 321 7.46 16.86 8.29
N PRO A 322 6.44 16.14 7.79
CA PRO A 322 5.60 15.30 8.64
C PRO A 322 6.41 14.16 9.28
N THR A 323 6.18 13.93 10.57
CA THR A 323 6.65 12.75 11.30
C THR A 323 5.48 11.80 11.53
N PHE A 324 5.80 10.52 11.65
CA PHE A 324 4.82 9.44 11.85
C PHE A 324 5.25 8.57 13.02
N PRO A 325 4.31 8.19 13.90
CA PRO A 325 4.62 7.26 14.96
C PRO A 325 5.05 5.92 14.37
N ILE A 326 6.09 5.34 14.94
CA ILE A 326 6.44 3.95 14.68
C ILE A 326 5.44 3.06 15.43
N LEU A 327 4.89 2.10 14.71
CA LEU A 327 3.82 1.21 15.16
C LEU A 327 4.29 -0.24 15.13
N LYS A 328 3.66 -1.06 15.97
CA LYS A 328 3.65 -2.53 15.84
C LYS A 328 2.22 -3.04 16.06
N VAL A 329 1.94 -4.27 15.63
CA VAL A 329 0.65 -4.91 15.91
C VAL A 329 0.70 -5.55 17.31
N LYS A 330 -0.34 -5.33 18.13
CA LYS A 330 -0.46 -5.95 19.45
C LYS A 330 -0.30 -7.47 19.35
N LYS A 331 0.49 -8.09 20.23
CA LYS A 331 0.72 -9.55 20.23
C LYS A 331 -0.56 -10.37 20.33
N THR A 332 -1.54 -9.90 21.10
CA THR A 332 -2.86 -10.53 21.21
C THR A 332 -3.62 -10.52 19.89
N ALA A 333 -3.56 -9.42 19.14
CA ALA A 333 -4.18 -9.33 17.82
C ALA A 333 -3.47 -10.20 16.79
N LEU A 334 -2.13 -10.29 16.80
CA LEU A 334 -1.38 -11.21 15.94
C LEU A 334 -1.79 -12.68 16.14
N ALA A 335 -2.05 -13.08 17.39
CA ALA A 335 -2.59 -14.41 17.68
C ALA A 335 -4.00 -14.60 17.10
N LEU A 336 -4.87 -13.59 17.26
CA LEU A 336 -6.23 -13.62 16.71
C LEU A 336 -6.28 -13.61 15.18
N CYS A 337 -5.31 -13.00 14.50
CA CYS A 337 -5.20 -13.03 13.04
C CYS A 337 -5.09 -14.46 12.47
N LYS A 338 -4.61 -15.42 13.28
CA LYS A 338 -4.51 -16.85 12.89
C LYS A 338 -5.86 -17.56 12.91
N THR A 339 -6.88 -16.95 13.51
CA THR A 339 -8.24 -17.49 13.61
C THR A 339 -9.12 -16.99 12.47
N ASP A 340 -10.36 -17.49 12.41
CA ASP A 340 -11.29 -17.16 11.33
C ASP A 340 -11.80 -15.72 11.36
N GLN A 341 -11.82 -15.06 12.51
CA GLN A 341 -12.38 -13.72 12.63
C GLN A 341 -11.39 -12.68 12.12
N PRO A 342 -11.73 -11.86 11.10
CA PRO A 342 -10.91 -10.71 10.72
C PRO A 342 -10.71 -9.77 11.90
N GLN A 343 -9.48 -9.26 12.05
CA GLN A 343 -9.16 -8.24 13.06
C GLN A 343 -9.32 -6.84 12.48
N TRP A 344 -8.91 -6.66 11.22
CA TRP A 344 -9.25 -5.48 10.41
C TRP A 344 -9.35 -5.87 8.93
N LEU A 345 -10.00 -5.02 8.15
CA LEU A 345 -10.06 -5.06 6.70
C LEU A 345 -9.41 -3.82 6.11
N VAL A 346 -8.72 -4.01 5.01
CA VAL A 346 -8.20 -2.95 4.14
C VAL A 346 -8.85 -3.11 2.78
N ILE A 347 -9.57 -2.08 2.36
CA ILE A 347 -10.12 -1.97 1.02
C ILE A 347 -9.36 -0.86 0.32
N ARG A 348 -8.64 -1.19 -0.74
CA ARG A 348 -7.76 -0.24 -1.42
C ARG A 348 -7.80 -0.39 -2.93
N TRP A 349 -7.54 0.70 -3.64
CA TRP A 349 -7.37 0.65 -5.08
C TRP A 349 -6.34 1.66 -5.57
N THR A 350 -5.68 1.34 -6.68
CA THR A 350 -4.64 2.19 -7.28
C THR A 350 -5.20 3.04 -8.42
N MET A 351 -4.62 4.22 -8.64
CA MET A 351 -4.99 5.13 -9.74
C MET A 351 -3.77 5.70 -10.47
N GLY A 352 -3.03 4.85 -11.21
CA GLY A 352 -1.83 5.28 -11.94
C GLY A 352 -2.06 6.29 -13.08
N MET A 353 -3.29 6.38 -13.62
CA MET A 353 -3.67 7.34 -14.66
C MET A 353 -5.00 8.01 -14.29
N PRO A 354 -5.01 8.98 -13.36
CA PRO A 354 -6.25 9.50 -12.77
C PRO A 354 -7.17 10.20 -13.78
N ASN A 355 -6.62 10.68 -14.91
CA ASN A 355 -7.39 11.34 -15.95
C ASN A 355 -8.04 10.37 -16.96
N ALA A 356 -7.62 9.10 -17.01
CA ALA A 356 -8.14 8.11 -17.95
C ALA A 356 -9.55 7.66 -17.56
N SER A 357 -10.45 7.55 -18.55
CA SER A 357 -11.87 7.23 -18.33
C SER A 357 -12.09 5.92 -17.56
N PHE A 358 -11.34 4.85 -17.87
CA PHE A 358 -11.49 3.57 -17.17
C PHE A 358 -11.15 3.68 -15.67
N ASN A 359 -10.15 4.49 -15.30
CA ASN A 359 -9.77 4.70 -13.90
C ASN A 359 -10.83 5.53 -13.16
N LYS A 360 -11.37 6.56 -13.81
CA LYS A 360 -12.50 7.33 -13.28
C LYS A 360 -13.71 6.44 -13.04
N HIS A 361 -14.06 5.59 -14.01
CA HIS A 361 -15.17 4.66 -13.90
C HIS A 361 -14.95 3.61 -12.80
N LEU A 362 -13.74 3.05 -12.67
CA LEU A 362 -13.38 2.16 -11.56
C LEU A 362 -13.55 2.85 -10.21
N HIS A 363 -12.97 4.05 -10.07
CA HIS A 363 -13.05 4.82 -8.82
C HIS A 363 -14.50 5.13 -8.46
N GLU A 364 -15.26 5.68 -9.40
CA GLU A 364 -16.68 6.01 -9.22
C GLU A 364 -17.50 4.77 -8.85
N SER A 365 -17.27 3.63 -9.51
CA SER A 365 -17.97 2.38 -9.22
C SER A 365 -17.66 1.86 -7.81
N ILE A 366 -16.39 1.95 -7.38
CA ILE A 366 -16.03 1.58 -6.01
C ILE A 366 -16.76 2.50 -5.02
N LEU A 367 -16.75 3.82 -5.24
CA LEU A 367 -17.41 4.77 -4.33
C LEU A 367 -18.93 4.61 -4.27
N ASN A 368 -19.58 4.38 -5.41
CA ASN A 368 -21.05 4.46 -5.53
C ASN A 368 -21.76 3.10 -5.53
N ASN A 369 -21.08 2.01 -5.90
CA ASN A 369 -21.71 0.70 -6.04
C ASN A 369 -21.30 -0.25 -4.91
N PHE A 370 -20.02 -0.24 -4.49
CA PHE A 370 -19.56 -1.17 -3.46
C PHE A 370 -20.16 -0.82 -2.09
N ASN A 371 -20.84 -1.79 -1.47
CA ASN A 371 -21.53 -1.60 -0.20
C ASN A 371 -20.59 -1.76 1.01
N PHE A 372 -19.88 -0.69 1.38
CA PHE A 372 -18.95 -0.68 2.51
C PHE A 372 -19.64 -0.96 3.86
N ASP A 373 -20.85 -0.45 4.07
CA ASP A 373 -21.60 -0.63 5.31
C ASP A 373 -22.03 -2.08 5.52
N TYR A 374 -22.45 -2.76 4.46
CA TYR A 374 -22.70 -4.21 4.52
C TYR A 374 -21.43 -4.94 4.98
N VAL A 375 -20.29 -4.65 4.36
CA VAL A 375 -19.02 -5.35 4.65
C VAL A 375 -18.59 -5.10 6.09
N TYR A 376 -18.69 -3.86 6.57
CA TYR A 376 -18.44 -3.54 7.97
C TYR A 376 -19.36 -4.35 8.89
N ASN A 377 -20.68 -4.34 8.64
CA ASN A 377 -21.64 -5.02 9.50
C ASN A 377 -21.47 -6.55 9.50
N TYR A 378 -21.08 -7.12 8.36
CA TYR A 378 -20.80 -8.54 8.21
C TYR A 378 -19.68 -8.98 9.17
N PHE A 379 -18.57 -8.22 9.26
CA PHE A 379 -17.41 -8.62 10.08
C PHE A 379 -17.35 -8.01 11.47
N PHE A 380 -17.80 -6.76 11.64
CA PHE A 380 -17.56 -5.96 12.84
C PHE A 380 -18.82 -5.39 13.48
N GLY A 381 -19.92 -5.29 12.73
CA GLY A 381 -21.20 -4.79 13.24
C GLY A 381 -21.74 -5.63 14.42
N LYS A 382 -22.43 -4.94 15.34
CA LYS A 382 -23.15 -5.58 16.47
C LYS A 382 -24.28 -6.47 15.96
N ASN A 383 -25.00 -6.00 14.95
CA ASN A 383 -26.04 -6.76 14.26
C ASN A 383 -25.46 -7.33 12.98
N LYS A 384 -25.13 -8.63 13.01
CA LYS A 384 -24.62 -9.33 11.84
C LYS A 384 -25.68 -9.34 10.74
N VAL A 385 -25.28 -8.97 9.52
CA VAL A 385 -26.14 -9.07 8.35
C VAL A 385 -26.33 -10.55 7.99
N ALA A 386 -27.59 -10.96 7.84
CA ALA A 386 -27.96 -12.32 7.39
C ALA A 386 -28.29 -12.35 5.89
N GLU A 387 -28.57 -11.19 5.31
CA GLU A 387 -28.86 -11.06 3.88
C GLU A 387 -27.61 -11.31 3.04
N VAL A 388 -27.82 -11.78 1.81
CA VAL A 388 -26.74 -11.88 0.80
C VAL A 388 -26.32 -10.47 0.39
N TYR A 389 -25.02 -10.30 0.15
CA TYR A 389 -24.44 -9.06 -0.35
C TYR A 389 -25.21 -8.52 -1.56
N LYS A 390 -25.44 -7.22 -1.57
CA LYS A 390 -25.93 -6.48 -2.73
C LYS A 390 -25.15 -5.16 -2.85
N PRO A 391 -24.74 -4.78 -4.07
CA PRO A 391 -24.17 -3.46 -4.28
C PRO A 391 -25.23 -2.37 -4.02
N LEU A 392 -24.79 -1.17 -3.67
CA LEU A 392 -25.66 -0.01 -3.46
C LEU A 392 -26.38 0.42 -4.75
N ARG A 393 -25.74 0.18 -5.88
CA ARG A 393 -26.26 0.45 -7.23
C ARG A 393 -25.88 -0.68 -8.17
N SER A 394 -26.71 -0.89 -9.18
CA SER A 394 -26.41 -1.84 -10.26
C SER A 394 -25.10 -1.47 -10.95
N PRO A 395 -24.18 -2.43 -11.16
CA PRO A 395 -22.87 -2.15 -11.75
C PRO A 395 -22.95 -1.85 -13.25
N THR A 396 -24.11 -2.08 -13.88
CA THR A 396 -24.38 -1.70 -15.28
C THR A 396 -25.11 -0.36 -15.41
N GLY A 397 -25.39 0.33 -14.31
CA GLY A 397 -26.15 1.59 -14.30
C GLY A 397 -27.60 1.46 -14.79
N LYS A 398 -28.13 0.24 -14.86
CA LYS A 398 -29.51 -0.09 -15.23
C LYS A 398 -30.35 -0.40 -14.00
#